data_AF-A0A7C7KFG5-F1
#
_entry.id   AF-A0A7C7KFG5-F1
#
_cell.length_a   1.000
_cell.length_b   1.000
_cell.length_c   1.000
_cell.angle_alpha   90.00
_cell.angle_beta   90.00
_cell.angle_gamma   90.00
#
_symmetry.space_group_name_H-M   'P 1'
#
loop_
_entity.id
_entity.type
_entity.pdbx_description
1 polymer ?
#
loop_
_entity_poly.entity_id
_entity_poly.type
_entity_poly.pdbx_seq_one_letter_code
_entity_poly.pdbx_strand_id
1 'polypeptide(L)'
;LDPVNSVEQVNAVVLSGGSAFGLDVASGVMRYLDEEDIGYRIGQKVVPIVVGAILYDLGLEGDRKIRPGPECGYIAAETASIRPPEEGSVGAGAGATVGKMGGGRPMKGGFGTASITLDNGLVVAAGVAVNAVGDIIDPATGEVVAGMLNSDGVGFLDARKVLRGEGSNQDFEFGIESGANTTIGLVATNARLTKAQTTKIAQMAQDGLARTIYPAHTMGDGDTVFALATGTLEGQENVTLIGALAADVMAEAILRAVRLAEGLPGIPSVSDLGR
;
A
#
# COMPACT_ATOMS: atom_id res chain seq x y z
N LEU A 1 -8.81 16.00 1.03
CA LEU A 1 -7.57 16.39 1.73
C LEU A 1 -6.83 17.54 1.04
N ASP A 2 -7.47 18.25 0.11
CA ASP A 2 -6.86 19.40 -0.55
C ASP A 2 -6.41 20.44 0.49
N PRO A 3 -5.16 20.94 0.42
CA PRO A 3 -4.65 21.97 1.33
C PRO A 3 -5.52 23.23 1.44
N VAL A 4 -6.34 23.55 0.42
CA VAL A 4 -7.19 24.76 0.44
C VAL A 4 -8.46 24.61 1.27
N ASN A 5 -8.84 23.38 1.65
CA ASN A 5 -10.08 23.12 2.40
C ASN A 5 -9.91 23.35 3.90
N SER A 6 -11.00 23.55 4.65
CA SER A 6 -10.96 23.97 6.05
C SER A 6 -10.55 22.90 7.07
N VAL A 7 -10.76 21.62 6.76
CA VAL A 7 -10.42 20.51 7.67
C VAL A 7 -8.91 20.26 7.62
N GLU A 8 -8.23 20.39 8.76
CA GLU A 8 -6.76 20.23 8.87
C GLU A 8 -6.33 18.80 9.17
N GLN A 9 -7.17 18.01 9.83
CA GLN A 9 -6.81 16.70 10.37
C GLN A 9 -7.83 15.64 9.97
N VAL A 10 -7.34 14.43 9.68
CA VAL A 10 -8.16 13.23 9.54
C VAL A 10 -8.10 12.44 10.84
N ASN A 11 -9.09 11.58 11.06
CA ASN A 11 -9.16 10.72 12.23
C ASN A 11 -8.72 9.28 11.91
N ALA A 12 -8.95 8.84 10.67
CA ALA A 12 -8.50 7.53 10.21
C ALA A 12 -8.18 7.53 8.72
N VAL A 13 -7.22 6.68 8.34
CA VAL A 13 -6.95 6.25 6.97
C VAL A 13 -7.27 4.77 6.89
N VAL A 14 -8.11 4.37 5.93
CA VAL A 14 -8.49 2.98 5.72
C VAL A 14 -7.90 2.44 4.42
N LEU A 15 -7.29 1.27 4.49
CA LEU A 15 -6.80 0.51 3.33
C LEU A 15 -7.58 -0.79 3.30
N SER A 16 -8.17 -1.15 2.17
CA SER A 16 -9.01 -2.35 2.07
C SER A 16 -8.92 -3.03 0.72
N GLY A 17 -9.14 -4.34 0.71
CA GLY A 17 -9.51 -5.09 -0.50
C GLY A 17 -10.96 -4.85 -0.89
N GLY A 18 -11.49 -5.67 -1.81
CA GLY A 18 -12.88 -5.64 -2.26
C GLY A 18 -13.18 -4.65 -3.38
N SER A 19 -12.16 -4.03 -3.98
CA SER A 19 -12.31 -2.96 -4.97
C SER A 19 -13.25 -1.84 -4.45
N ALA A 20 -14.01 -1.19 -5.33
CA ALA A 20 -14.91 -0.10 -4.97
C ALA A 20 -15.95 -0.47 -3.88
N PHE A 21 -16.32 -1.75 -3.77
CA PHE A 21 -17.22 -2.22 -2.70
C PHE A 21 -16.57 -2.14 -1.32
N GLY A 22 -15.26 -2.33 -1.25
CA GLY A 22 -14.49 -2.21 -0.02
C GLY A 22 -14.48 -0.81 0.58
N LEU A 23 -14.93 0.23 -0.15
CA LEU A 23 -15.09 1.57 0.43
C LEU A 23 -16.11 1.58 1.57
N ASP A 24 -17.03 0.61 1.62
CA ASP A 24 -18.04 0.47 2.66
C ASP A 24 -17.44 0.19 4.06
N VAL A 25 -16.18 -0.27 4.13
CA VAL A 25 -15.46 -0.38 5.42
C VAL A 25 -15.37 0.97 6.15
N ALA A 26 -15.32 2.09 5.41
CA ALA A 26 -15.26 3.42 6.00
C ALA A 26 -16.49 3.72 6.86
N SER A 27 -17.67 3.18 6.52
CA SER A 27 -18.88 3.35 7.33
C SER A 27 -18.76 2.70 8.70
N GLY A 28 -18.11 1.54 8.80
CA GLY A 28 -17.81 0.91 10.08
C GLY A 28 -16.81 1.68 10.93
N VAL A 29 -15.76 2.19 10.30
CA VAL A 29 -14.76 3.05 10.98
C VAL A 29 -15.40 4.34 11.47
N MET A 30 -16.26 4.97 10.66
CA MET A 30 -17.02 6.15 11.09
C MET A 30 -17.92 5.84 12.29
N ARG A 31 -18.61 4.69 12.30
CA ARG A 31 -19.44 4.25 13.43
C ARG A 31 -18.62 4.12 14.71
N TYR A 32 -17.47 3.44 14.66
CA TYR A 32 -16.58 3.30 15.81
C TYR A 32 -16.08 4.66 16.33
N LEU A 33 -15.60 5.53 15.43
CA LEU A 33 -15.08 6.84 15.83
C LEU A 33 -16.15 7.77 16.41
N ASP A 34 -17.40 7.67 15.94
CA ASP A 34 -18.53 8.41 16.51
C ASP A 34 -18.86 7.92 17.93
N GLU A 35 -18.89 6.61 18.14
CA GLU A 35 -19.09 5.99 19.47
C GLU A 35 -18.00 6.40 20.48
N GLU A 36 -16.77 6.61 20.02
CA GLU A 36 -15.63 7.05 20.82
C GLU A 36 -15.47 8.58 20.95
N ASP A 37 -16.40 9.39 20.41
CA ASP A 37 -16.34 10.87 20.37
C ASP A 37 -15.06 11.42 19.68
N ILE A 38 -14.55 10.71 18.67
CA ILE A 38 -13.34 11.06 17.90
C ILE A 38 -13.71 11.65 16.53
N GLY A 39 -13.43 12.93 16.33
CA GLY A 39 -13.72 13.58 15.05
C GLY A 39 -13.61 15.11 15.08
N TYR A 40 -14.02 15.73 13.99
CA TYR A 40 -14.13 17.18 13.89
C TYR A 40 -15.35 17.68 14.68
N ARG A 41 -15.14 18.60 15.63
CA ARG A 41 -16.22 19.13 16.47
C ARG A 41 -17.03 20.20 15.75
N ILE A 42 -18.35 20.00 15.67
CA ILE A 42 -19.33 20.97 15.15
C ILE A 42 -20.39 21.20 16.23
N GLY A 43 -20.24 22.30 16.98
CA GLY A 43 -21.08 22.57 18.15
C GLY A 43 -20.87 21.50 19.23
N GLN A 44 -21.92 20.77 19.58
CA GLN A 44 -21.87 19.64 20.52
C GLN A 44 -21.71 18.28 19.85
N LYS A 45 -21.63 18.21 18.51
CA LYS A 45 -21.51 16.97 17.76
C LYS A 45 -20.07 16.77 17.27
N VAL A 46 -19.70 15.51 17.10
CA VAL A 46 -18.45 15.09 16.47
C VAL A 46 -18.74 14.51 15.09
N VAL A 47 -17.90 14.82 14.11
CA VAL A 47 -17.98 14.29 12.74
C VAL A 47 -16.62 13.69 12.39
N PRO A 48 -16.49 12.35 12.40
CA PRO A 48 -15.24 11.69 12.00
C PRO A 48 -14.87 11.99 10.55
N ILE A 49 -13.59 12.26 10.31
CA ILE A 49 -13.05 12.42 8.95
C ILE A 49 -12.24 11.17 8.62
N VAL A 50 -12.86 10.26 7.88
CA VAL A 50 -12.28 8.99 7.45
C VAL A 50 -11.98 9.07 5.95
N VAL A 51 -10.74 8.78 5.59
CA VAL A 51 -10.30 8.68 4.20
C VAL A 51 -9.78 7.29 3.93
N GLY A 52 -9.69 6.89 2.66
CA GLY A 52 -9.12 5.60 2.36
C GLY A 52 -8.95 5.32 0.89
N ALA A 53 -8.29 4.21 0.62
CA ALA A 53 -8.09 3.67 -0.71
C ALA A 53 -8.41 2.17 -0.69
N ILE A 54 -8.75 1.66 -1.86
CA ILE A 54 -9.11 0.25 -2.05
C ILE A 54 -8.24 -0.37 -3.13
N LEU A 55 -7.99 -1.68 -3.00
CA LEU A 55 -7.35 -2.48 -4.03
C LEU A 55 -8.30 -3.54 -4.56
N TYR A 56 -8.05 -3.99 -5.79
CA TYR A 56 -8.81 -5.06 -6.42
C TYR A 56 -8.21 -6.43 -6.11
N ASP A 57 -8.95 -7.25 -5.38
CA ASP A 57 -8.63 -8.64 -5.06
C ASP A 57 -9.79 -9.60 -5.40
N LEU A 58 -10.84 -9.11 -6.08
CA LEU A 58 -12.02 -9.87 -6.48
C LEU A 58 -11.77 -10.86 -7.63
N GLY A 59 -10.54 -10.87 -8.16
CA GLY A 59 -10.08 -11.79 -9.20
C GLY A 59 -9.55 -13.12 -8.66
N LEU A 60 -9.38 -13.25 -7.35
CA LEU A 60 -8.96 -14.50 -6.70
C LEU A 60 -10.05 -15.58 -6.84
N GLU A 61 -9.63 -16.84 -6.86
CA GLU A 61 -10.57 -17.96 -6.83
C GLU A 61 -11.39 -17.97 -5.55
N GLY A 62 -12.71 -18.21 -5.67
CA GLY A 62 -13.63 -18.23 -4.53
C GLY A 62 -14.93 -17.50 -4.81
N ASP A 63 -15.70 -17.25 -3.75
CA ASP A 63 -16.95 -16.48 -3.85
C ASP A 63 -16.65 -14.97 -3.94
N ARG A 64 -16.86 -14.41 -5.13
CA ARG A 64 -16.66 -12.99 -5.46
C ARG A 64 -17.56 -12.03 -4.65
N LYS A 65 -18.54 -12.56 -3.91
CA LYS A 65 -19.38 -11.78 -2.99
C LYS A 65 -18.74 -11.62 -1.61
N ILE A 66 -17.72 -12.41 -1.27
CA ILE A 66 -16.94 -12.23 -0.05
C ILE A 66 -16.01 -11.05 -0.28
N ARG A 67 -16.23 -9.99 0.50
CA ARG A 67 -15.47 -8.74 0.43
C ARG A 67 -15.60 -7.97 1.75
N PRO A 68 -14.62 -7.12 2.11
CA PRO A 68 -14.72 -6.28 3.29
C PRO A 68 -15.97 -5.39 3.24
N GLY A 69 -16.63 -5.25 4.39
CA GLY A 69 -17.79 -4.38 4.57
C GLY A 69 -17.73 -3.61 5.90
N PRO A 70 -18.82 -2.97 6.34
CA PRO A 70 -18.82 -2.10 7.51
C PRO A 70 -18.31 -2.79 8.77
N GLU A 71 -18.71 -4.04 9.03
CA GLU A 71 -18.25 -4.75 10.22
C GLU A 71 -16.74 -5.03 10.22
N CYS A 72 -16.14 -5.28 9.04
CA CYS A 72 -14.68 -5.40 8.93
C CYS A 72 -13.99 -4.07 9.29
N GLY A 73 -14.54 -2.95 8.83
CA GLY A 73 -14.02 -1.62 9.16
C GLY A 73 -14.15 -1.28 10.65
N TYR A 74 -15.29 -1.61 11.26
CA TYR A 74 -15.51 -1.41 12.69
C TYR A 74 -14.48 -2.19 13.52
N ILE A 75 -14.31 -3.49 13.25
CA ILE A 75 -13.33 -4.34 13.94
C ILE A 75 -11.91 -3.82 13.71
N ALA A 76 -11.57 -3.40 12.49
CA ALA A 76 -10.25 -2.85 12.20
C ALA A 76 -9.96 -1.56 12.99
N ALA A 77 -10.98 -0.71 13.20
CA ALA A 77 -10.84 0.51 14.01
C ALA A 77 -10.75 0.20 15.51
N GLU A 78 -11.59 -0.71 16.00
CA GLU A 78 -11.60 -1.18 17.40
C GLU A 78 -10.27 -1.84 17.80
N THR A 79 -9.66 -2.60 16.89
CA THR A 79 -8.41 -3.33 17.16
C THR A 79 -7.15 -2.52 16.88
N ALA A 80 -7.27 -1.30 16.34
CA ALA A 80 -6.14 -0.42 16.06
C ALA A 80 -5.35 -0.11 17.34
N SER A 81 -4.01 -0.15 17.26
CA SER A 81 -3.15 0.07 18.44
C SER A 81 -1.82 0.71 18.08
N ILE A 82 -1.04 1.09 19.10
CA ILE A 82 0.33 1.62 18.95
C ILE A 82 1.39 0.54 18.74
N ARG A 83 1.01 -0.74 18.77
CA ARG A 83 1.95 -1.84 18.55
C ARG A 83 2.26 -1.97 17.06
N PRO A 84 3.44 -2.52 16.69
CA PRO A 84 3.70 -2.86 15.30
C PRO A 84 2.55 -3.72 14.74
N PRO A 85 1.97 -3.35 13.58
CA PRO A 85 0.92 -4.15 12.98
C PRO A 85 1.49 -5.47 12.47
N GLU A 86 0.60 -6.44 12.30
CA GLU A 86 0.94 -7.67 11.60
C GLU A 86 1.21 -7.38 10.10
N GLU A 87 2.13 -8.13 9.51
CA GLU A 87 2.59 -7.98 8.12
C GLU A 87 2.34 -9.28 7.34
N GLY A 88 2.48 -9.25 6.02
CA GLY A 88 2.23 -10.38 5.14
C GLY A 88 0.79 -10.43 4.65
N SER A 89 0.12 -11.57 4.82
CA SER A 89 -1.20 -11.84 4.21
C SER A 89 -2.37 -11.49 5.11
N VAL A 90 -2.37 -10.28 5.65
CA VAL A 90 -3.37 -9.78 6.61
C VAL A 90 -4.01 -8.47 6.16
N GLY A 91 -5.21 -8.19 6.67
CA GLY A 91 -5.96 -6.97 6.34
C GLY A 91 -6.11 -6.77 4.83
N ALA A 92 -5.77 -5.58 4.33
CA ALA A 92 -5.76 -5.30 2.90
C ALA A 92 -4.76 -6.15 2.10
N GLY A 93 -3.72 -6.67 2.74
CA GLY A 93 -2.72 -7.55 2.14
C GLY A 93 -3.20 -8.99 1.91
N ALA A 94 -4.32 -9.40 2.53
CA ALA A 94 -4.81 -10.78 2.46
C ALA A 94 -5.06 -11.23 1.00
N GLY A 95 -5.76 -10.40 0.21
CA GLY A 95 -6.04 -10.67 -1.20
C GLY A 95 -5.03 -10.10 -2.20
N ALA A 96 -3.96 -9.46 -1.72
CA ALA A 96 -3.03 -8.72 -2.58
C ALA A 96 -2.10 -9.65 -3.39
N THR A 97 -1.84 -9.30 -4.65
CA THR A 97 -1.02 -10.05 -5.62
C THR A 97 -0.18 -9.12 -6.51
N VAL A 98 0.94 -9.61 -7.05
CA VAL A 98 1.91 -8.83 -7.86
C VAL A 98 2.31 -9.58 -9.14
N GLY A 99 2.91 -8.86 -10.11
CA GLY A 99 3.45 -9.48 -11.33
C GLY A 99 2.38 -10.05 -12.26
N LYS A 100 1.45 -9.20 -12.69
CA LYS A 100 0.20 -9.60 -13.37
C LYS A 100 0.19 -9.28 -14.87
N MET A 101 1.27 -8.75 -15.42
CA MET A 101 1.29 -8.38 -16.85
C MET A 101 1.31 -9.62 -17.75
N GLY A 102 0.65 -9.48 -18.89
CA GLY A 102 0.77 -10.35 -20.05
C GLY A 102 0.51 -11.83 -19.82
N GLY A 103 -0.56 -12.14 -19.07
CA GLY A 103 -0.97 -13.52 -18.80
C GLY A 103 0.00 -14.31 -17.92
N GLY A 104 1.00 -13.64 -17.33
CA GLY A 104 1.93 -14.23 -16.37
C GLY A 104 1.21 -14.78 -15.14
N ARG A 105 1.84 -15.75 -14.48
CA ARG A 105 1.33 -16.27 -13.20
C ARG A 105 1.72 -15.28 -12.10
N PRO A 106 0.74 -14.67 -11.41
CA PRO A 106 1.04 -13.70 -10.38
C PRO A 106 1.64 -14.38 -9.16
N MET A 107 2.32 -13.59 -8.35
CA MET A 107 2.76 -13.98 -7.02
C MET A 107 1.93 -13.30 -5.95
N LYS A 108 2.01 -13.86 -4.74
CA LYS A 108 1.41 -13.27 -3.57
C LYS A 108 2.08 -11.94 -3.24
N GLY A 109 1.24 -10.90 -3.09
CA GLY A 109 1.62 -9.62 -2.50
C GLY A 109 1.32 -9.60 -0.99
N GLY A 110 1.22 -8.44 -0.37
CA GLY A 110 0.89 -8.42 1.06
C GLY A 110 0.77 -7.02 1.63
N PHE A 111 0.75 -6.95 2.96
CA PHE A 111 0.88 -5.73 3.72
C PHE A 111 2.25 -5.70 4.38
N GLY A 112 2.94 -4.57 4.32
CA GLY A 112 4.27 -4.41 4.92
C GLY A 112 4.43 -3.03 5.53
N THR A 113 5.31 -2.94 6.52
CA THR A 113 5.64 -1.70 7.22
C THR A 113 7.14 -1.53 7.39
N ALA A 114 7.61 -0.29 7.43
CA ALA A 114 9.00 0.02 7.75
C ALA A 114 9.09 1.36 8.46
N SER A 115 10.17 1.60 9.21
CA SER A 115 10.43 2.89 9.83
C SER A 115 11.91 3.19 9.92
N ILE A 116 12.24 4.48 9.87
CA ILE A 116 13.56 5.03 10.15
C ILE A 116 13.40 6.03 11.29
N THR A 117 14.28 5.90 12.30
CA THR A 117 14.39 6.85 13.41
C THR A 117 15.77 7.49 13.38
N LEU A 118 15.84 8.81 13.39
CA LEU A 118 17.08 9.57 13.47
C LEU A 118 17.43 9.92 14.93
N ASP A 119 18.69 10.27 15.18
CA ASP A 119 19.19 10.62 16.51
C ASP A 119 18.48 11.82 17.16
N ASN A 120 17.92 12.73 16.35
CA ASN A 120 17.14 13.87 16.83
C ASN A 120 15.69 13.50 17.22
N GLY A 121 15.32 12.22 17.13
CA GLY A 121 13.98 11.73 17.44
C GLY A 121 12.98 11.84 16.28
N LEU A 122 13.39 12.29 15.09
CA LEU A 122 12.55 12.24 13.89
C LEU A 122 12.28 10.79 13.51
N VAL A 123 10.99 10.46 13.36
CA VAL A 123 10.53 9.16 12.88
C VAL A 123 9.79 9.37 11.57
N VAL A 124 10.12 8.55 10.56
CA VAL A 124 9.37 8.41 9.32
C VAL A 124 9.05 6.93 9.16
N ALA A 125 7.78 6.59 8.97
CA ALA A 125 7.31 5.22 8.86
C ALA A 125 6.32 5.08 7.71
N ALA A 126 6.28 3.90 7.07
CA ALA A 126 5.32 3.58 6.02
C ALA A 126 4.58 2.29 6.34
N GLY A 127 3.35 2.20 5.84
CA GLY A 127 2.55 0.97 5.79
C GLY A 127 1.84 0.89 4.44
N VAL A 128 1.93 -0.26 3.77
CA VAL A 128 1.50 -0.39 2.37
C VAL A 128 0.96 -1.79 2.07
N ALA A 129 -0.17 -1.86 1.37
CA ALA A 129 -0.70 -3.07 0.76
C ALA A 129 -0.33 -3.09 -0.74
N VAL A 130 0.36 -4.15 -1.16
CA VAL A 130 1.02 -4.24 -2.47
C VAL A 130 0.24 -5.19 -3.37
N ASN A 131 -0.63 -4.64 -4.22
CA ASN A 131 -1.38 -5.38 -5.24
C ASN A 131 -1.02 -4.90 -6.66
N ALA A 132 0.28 -4.74 -6.91
CA ALA A 132 0.83 -4.12 -8.11
C ALA A 132 0.59 -4.93 -9.40
N VAL A 133 0.50 -4.24 -10.54
CA VAL A 133 0.59 -4.90 -11.85
C VAL A 133 2.01 -5.39 -12.14
N GLY A 134 3.00 -4.60 -11.74
CA GLY A 134 4.41 -4.82 -12.03
C GLY A 134 5.10 -5.82 -11.11
N ASP A 135 6.36 -6.06 -11.43
CA ASP A 135 7.29 -6.84 -10.62
C ASP A 135 7.83 -5.99 -9.47
N ILE A 136 8.10 -6.65 -8.34
CA ILE A 136 8.76 -6.07 -7.18
C ILE A 136 10.27 -6.27 -7.30
N ILE A 137 11.00 -5.16 -7.37
CA ILE A 137 12.43 -5.09 -7.57
C ILE A 137 13.10 -4.63 -6.28
N ASP A 138 14.14 -5.31 -5.83
CA ASP A 138 14.99 -4.79 -4.76
C ASP A 138 15.85 -3.65 -5.34
N PRO A 139 15.70 -2.39 -4.88
CA PRO A 139 16.44 -1.27 -5.43
C PRO A 139 17.93 -1.31 -5.08
N ALA A 140 18.34 -2.07 -4.05
CA ALA A 140 19.74 -2.19 -3.66
C ALA A 140 20.51 -3.18 -4.56
N THR A 141 19.86 -4.24 -5.02
CA THR A 141 20.49 -5.30 -5.83
C THR A 141 20.08 -5.28 -7.30
N GLY A 142 18.92 -4.69 -7.61
CA GLY A 142 18.29 -4.72 -8.92
C GLY A 142 17.59 -6.05 -9.24
N GLU A 143 17.52 -6.99 -8.30
CA GLU A 143 16.91 -8.30 -8.49
C GLU A 143 15.38 -8.24 -8.41
N VAL A 144 14.71 -9.12 -9.15
CA VAL A 144 13.26 -9.35 -8.98
C VAL A 144 13.05 -10.19 -7.73
N VAL A 145 12.31 -9.67 -6.76
CA VAL A 145 11.98 -10.33 -5.49
C VAL A 145 10.67 -11.11 -5.61
N ALA A 146 9.65 -10.50 -6.20
CA ALA A 146 8.36 -11.11 -6.50
C ALA A 146 7.83 -10.52 -7.80
N GLY A 147 7.17 -11.29 -8.65
CA GLY A 147 6.75 -10.78 -9.95
C GLY A 147 6.24 -11.87 -10.87
N MET A 148 6.20 -11.57 -12.16
CA MET A 148 5.76 -12.50 -13.20
C MET A 148 6.66 -13.73 -13.24
N LEU A 149 6.09 -14.89 -12.94
CA LEU A 149 6.81 -16.15 -13.03
C LEU A 149 7.01 -16.60 -14.47
N ASN A 150 8.13 -17.30 -14.69
CA ASN A 150 8.37 -18.05 -15.91
C ASN A 150 7.35 -19.18 -16.08
N SER A 151 7.33 -19.80 -17.26
CA SER A 151 6.55 -21.01 -17.52
C SER A 151 6.93 -22.20 -16.61
N ASP A 152 8.16 -22.25 -16.09
CA ASP A 152 8.62 -23.26 -15.13
C ASP A 152 8.13 -23.01 -13.68
N GLY A 153 7.63 -21.81 -13.37
CA GLY A 153 7.14 -21.43 -12.05
C GLY A 153 8.21 -21.20 -10.98
N VAL A 154 9.51 -21.18 -11.33
CA VAL A 154 10.63 -21.09 -10.37
C VAL A 154 11.45 -19.81 -10.55
N GLY A 155 11.48 -19.24 -11.76
CA GLY A 155 12.16 -17.98 -12.07
C GLY A 155 11.21 -16.83 -12.41
N PHE A 156 11.80 -15.67 -12.69
CA PHE A 156 11.10 -14.45 -13.09
C PHE A 156 11.36 -14.06 -14.54
N LEU A 157 10.30 -13.66 -15.24
CA LEU A 157 10.40 -13.14 -16.61
C LEU A 157 11.11 -11.78 -16.65
N ASP A 158 11.04 -11.02 -15.54
CA ASP A 158 11.55 -9.64 -15.40
C ASP A 158 10.90 -8.69 -16.42
N ALA A 159 9.87 -7.98 -15.95
CA ALA A 159 9.14 -6.97 -16.69
C ALA A 159 10.03 -5.97 -17.45
N ARG A 160 11.18 -5.61 -16.88
CA ARG A 160 12.11 -4.63 -17.49
C ARG A 160 12.71 -5.15 -18.78
N LYS A 161 12.98 -6.45 -18.84
CA LYS A 161 13.57 -7.11 -20.01
C LYS A 161 12.50 -7.39 -21.05
N VAL A 162 11.38 -7.99 -20.62
CA VAL A 162 10.27 -8.34 -21.52
C VAL A 162 9.72 -7.12 -22.26
N LEU A 163 9.50 -6.00 -21.56
CA LEU A 163 8.98 -4.77 -22.18
C LEU A 163 9.97 -4.13 -23.18
N ARG A 164 11.25 -4.46 -23.11
CA ARG A 164 12.28 -4.03 -24.08
C ARG A 164 12.46 -5.02 -25.24
N GLY A 165 11.71 -6.12 -25.26
CA GLY A 165 11.91 -7.22 -26.20
C GLY A 165 13.15 -8.06 -25.89
N GLU A 166 13.72 -7.92 -24.69
CA GLU A 166 14.84 -8.70 -24.20
C GLU A 166 14.29 -9.92 -23.45
N GLY A 167 14.28 -11.08 -24.09
CA GLY A 167 13.70 -12.30 -23.50
C GLY A 167 12.73 -12.95 -24.46
N SER A 168 13.12 -14.10 -24.99
CA SER A 168 12.30 -14.88 -25.91
C SER A 168 11.19 -15.59 -25.15
N ASN A 169 10.05 -14.92 -24.95
CA ASN A 169 8.82 -15.63 -24.66
C ASN A 169 7.82 -15.33 -25.78
N GLN A 170 7.71 -16.28 -26.73
CA GLN A 170 6.82 -16.13 -27.89
C GLN A 170 5.35 -16.00 -27.48
N ASP A 171 5.02 -16.39 -26.24
CA ASP A 171 3.68 -16.37 -25.67
C ASP A 171 3.40 -15.15 -24.78
N PHE A 172 4.36 -14.23 -24.58
CA PHE A 172 4.08 -12.99 -23.84
C PHE A 172 3.32 -12.00 -24.73
N GLU A 173 2.03 -11.86 -24.46
CA GLU A 173 1.20 -10.81 -25.04
C GLU A 173 1.02 -9.70 -24.01
N PHE A 174 1.53 -8.49 -24.29
CA PHE A 174 1.38 -7.38 -23.35
C PHE A 174 -0.10 -7.06 -23.11
N GLY A 175 -0.54 -7.28 -21.88
CA GLY A 175 -1.88 -6.98 -21.43
C GLY A 175 -1.86 -6.55 -19.96
N ILE A 176 -2.57 -5.46 -19.67
CA ILE A 176 -2.85 -5.00 -18.31
C ILE A 176 -4.37 -4.91 -18.19
N GLU A 177 -4.96 -5.68 -17.28
CA GLU A 177 -6.37 -5.53 -16.96
C GLU A 177 -6.58 -4.19 -16.23
N SER A 178 -7.34 -3.29 -16.85
CA SER A 178 -7.55 -1.94 -16.35
C SER A 178 -8.33 -1.95 -15.03
N GLY A 179 -7.83 -1.23 -14.02
CA GLY A 179 -8.49 -1.09 -12.71
C GLY A 179 -8.41 -2.31 -11.79
N ALA A 180 -7.65 -3.34 -12.17
CA ALA A 180 -7.48 -4.57 -11.39
C ALA A 180 -6.20 -4.59 -10.53
N ASN A 181 -5.45 -3.48 -10.50
CA ASN A 181 -4.13 -3.39 -9.86
C ASN A 181 -4.04 -2.13 -9.01
N THR A 182 -3.38 -2.20 -7.86
CA THR A 182 -3.31 -1.06 -6.93
C THR A 182 -2.26 -1.28 -5.85
N THR A 183 -1.33 -0.35 -5.67
CA THR A 183 -0.53 -0.27 -4.44
C THR A 183 -1.07 0.88 -3.58
N ILE A 184 -1.59 0.56 -2.40
CA ILE A 184 -2.22 1.55 -1.50
C ILE A 184 -1.47 1.59 -0.18
N GLY A 185 -1.15 2.78 0.29
CA GLY A 185 -0.35 2.91 1.50
C GLY A 185 -0.45 4.28 2.14
N LEU A 186 0.29 4.43 3.23
CA LEU A 186 0.51 5.69 3.89
C LEU A 186 1.96 5.81 4.36
N VAL A 187 2.41 7.05 4.47
CA VAL A 187 3.60 7.43 5.23
C VAL A 187 3.20 8.32 6.40
N ALA A 188 3.81 8.12 7.55
CA ALA A 188 3.58 8.89 8.76
C ALA A 188 4.91 9.43 9.29
N THR A 189 4.88 10.63 9.84
CA THR A 189 6.01 11.22 10.58
C THR A 189 5.55 11.92 11.84
N ASN A 190 6.43 11.99 12.84
CA ASN A 190 6.18 12.79 14.04
C ASN A 190 6.51 14.28 13.89
N ALA A 191 7.07 14.70 12.76
CA ALA A 191 7.34 16.09 12.44
C ALA A 191 6.05 16.93 12.39
N ARG A 192 6.18 18.24 12.65
CA ARG A 192 5.09 19.21 12.45
C ARG A 192 5.10 19.72 11.01
N LEU A 193 4.08 19.35 10.23
CA LEU A 193 3.94 19.72 8.83
C LEU A 193 2.59 20.38 8.55
N THR A 194 2.55 21.31 7.60
CA THR A 194 1.30 21.82 7.02
C THR A 194 0.71 20.81 6.02
N LYS A 195 -0.58 20.90 5.68
CA LYS A 195 -1.19 20.05 4.65
C LYS A 195 -0.42 20.08 3.32
N ALA A 196 0.03 21.26 2.88
CA ALA A 196 0.80 21.37 1.64
C ALA A 196 2.15 20.63 1.71
N GLN A 197 2.84 20.71 2.85
CA GLN A 197 4.08 19.96 3.07
C GLN A 197 3.79 18.46 3.11
N THR A 198 2.74 18.03 3.81
CA THR A 198 2.31 16.63 3.89
C THR A 198 1.91 16.09 2.50
N THR A 199 1.21 16.88 1.67
CA THR A 199 0.95 16.54 0.26
C THR A 199 2.25 16.33 -0.52
N LYS A 200 3.26 17.18 -0.27
CA LYS A 200 4.57 17.01 -0.91
C LYS A 200 5.29 15.73 -0.45
N ILE A 201 5.18 15.37 0.83
CA ILE A 201 5.69 14.10 1.36
C ILE A 201 4.98 12.90 0.72
N ALA A 202 3.65 12.92 0.60
CA ALA A 202 2.91 11.88 -0.11
C ALA A 202 3.39 11.72 -1.55
N GLN A 203 3.63 12.83 -2.26
CA GLN A 203 4.19 12.81 -3.61
C GLN A 203 5.59 12.17 -3.65
N MET A 204 6.49 12.53 -2.73
CA MET A 204 7.85 11.98 -2.70
C MET A 204 7.86 10.50 -2.29
N ALA A 205 6.94 10.06 -1.44
CA ALA A 205 6.80 8.65 -1.07
C ALA A 205 6.45 7.76 -2.28
N GLN A 206 5.77 8.30 -3.31
CA GLN A 206 5.53 7.59 -4.58
C GLN A 206 6.85 7.23 -5.30
N ASP A 207 7.95 7.96 -5.07
CA ASP A 207 9.26 7.58 -5.61
C ASP A 207 9.71 6.21 -5.06
N GLY A 208 9.30 5.85 -3.83
CA GLY A 208 9.54 4.53 -3.26
C GLY A 208 8.81 3.41 -4.01
N LEU A 209 7.58 3.67 -4.48
CA LEU A 209 6.85 2.77 -5.37
C LEU A 209 7.63 2.61 -6.69
N ALA A 210 7.99 3.72 -7.34
CA ALA A 210 8.69 3.67 -8.63
C ALA A 210 10.09 3.01 -8.58
N ARG A 211 10.79 3.07 -7.43
CA ARG A 211 12.07 2.38 -7.21
C ARG A 211 11.92 0.86 -7.05
N THR A 212 10.77 0.41 -6.54
CA THR A 212 10.58 -0.96 -6.05
C THR A 212 9.55 -1.72 -6.88
N ILE A 213 8.76 -1.05 -7.71
CA ILE A 213 7.73 -1.64 -8.56
C ILE A 213 8.02 -1.26 -10.01
N TYR A 214 8.07 -2.25 -10.90
CA TYR A 214 8.26 -1.99 -12.32
C TYR A 214 7.32 -2.83 -13.21
N PRO A 215 6.51 -2.19 -14.08
CA PRO A 215 6.19 -0.77 -14.06
C PRO A 215 5.28 -0.43 -12.88
N ALA A 216 5.40 0.79 -12.37
CA ALA A 216 4.47 1.40 -11.41
C ALA A 216 3.62 2.47 -12.11
N HIS A 217 2.53 2.91 -11.47
CA HIS A 217 1.69 4.03 -11.94
C HIS A 217 1.15 3.84 -13.37
N THR A 218 0.87 2.60 -13.75
CA THR A 218 0.29 2.32 -15.06
C THR A 218 -1.16 2.78 -15.10
N MET A 219 -1.75 2.85 -16.30
CA MET A 219 -3.18 3.13 -16.45
C MET A 219 -4.09 2.07 -15.80
N GLY A 220 -3.55 0.89 -15.50
CA GLY A 220 -4.26 -0.17 -14.78
C GLY A 220 -4.13 -0.09 -13.27
N ASP A 221 -3.29 0.81 -12.74
CA ASP A 221 -3.04 0.98 -11.32
C ASP A 221 -3.87 2.12 -10.71
N GLY A 222 -4.44 1.89 -9.53
CA GLY A 222 -5.03 2.93 -8.69
C GLY A 222 -4.10 3.41 -7.56
N ASP A 223 -2.79 3.46 -7.80
CA ASP A 223 -1.78 3.69 -6.76
C ASP A 223 -2.08 4.94 -5.93
N THR A 224 -2.17 4.79 -4.61
CA THR A 224 -2.56 5.87 -3.69
C THR A 224 -1.71 5.83 -2.43
N VAL A 225 -1.02 6.94 -2.15
CA VAL A 225 -0.25 7.13 -0.91
C VAL A 225 -0.81 8.30 -0.12
N PHE A 226 -1.23 8.05 1.13
CA PHE A 226 -1.55 9.08 2.10
C PHE A 226 -0.29 9.52 2.86
N ALA A 227 -0.25 10.75 3.35
CA ALA A 227 0.77 11.19 4.29
C ALA A 227 0.13 11.78 5.55
N LEU A 228 0.70 11.46 6.71
CA LEU A 228 0.26 11.91 8.02
C LEU A 228 1.42 12.52 8.80
N ALA A 229 1.13 13.57 9.57
CA ALA A 229 2.10 14.24 10.43
C ALA A 229 1.47 14.42 11.82
N THR A 230 2.00 13.76 12.86
CA THR A 230 1.42 13.84 14.21
C THR A 230 1.80 15.13 14.93
N GLY A 231 2.88 15.81 14.49
CA GLY A 231 3.33 17.08 15.03
C GLY A 231 3.80 17.01 16.49
N THR A 232 4.25 15.84 16.95
CA THR A 232 4.74 15.64 18.32
C THR A 232 6.23 15.97 18.49
N LEU A 233 7.00 16.04 17.40
CA LEU A 233 8.38 16.53 17.41
C LEU A 233 8.41 18.07 17.33
N GLU A 234 9.17 18.70 18.21
CA GLU A 234 9.38 20.15 18.21
C GLU A 234 10.47 20.56 17.21
N GLY A 235 10.26 21.69 16.51
CA GLY A 235 11.23 22.21 15.54
C GLY A 235 10.65 22.43 14.15
N GLN A 236 11.41 23.10 13.29
CA GLN A 236 11.13 23.16 11.86
C GLN A 236 11.90 22.05 11.17
N GLU A 237 11.16 21.09 10.62
CA GLU A 237 11.77 19.95 9.94
C GLU A 237 11.88 20.18 8.43
N ASN A 238 12.92 19.59 7.85
CA ASN A 238 13.22 19.70 6.44
C ASN A 238 12.34 18.73 5.63
N VAL A 239 11.38 19.28 4.88
CA VAL A 239 10.45 18.51 4.01
C VAL A 239 11.21 17.63 3.02
N THR A 240 12.34 18.10 2.48
CA THR A 240 13.15 17.30 1.55
C THR A 240 13.77 16.09 2.24
N LEU A 241 14.28 16.25 3.45
CA LEU A 241 14.83 15.14 4.24
C LEU A 241 13.73 14.11 4.54
N ILE A 242 12.60 14.56 5.09
CA ILE A 242 11.46 13.68 5.42
C ILE A 242 10.97 12.96 4.17
N GLY A 243 10.86 13.67 3.04
CA GLY A 243 10.37 13.09 1.79
C GLY A 243 11.34 12.07 1.17
N ALA A 244 12.64 12.28 1.31
CA ALA A 244 13.64 11.30 0.89
C ALA A 244 13.52 10.02 1.73
N LEU A 245 13.47 10.16 3.07
CA LEU A 245 13.27 9.05 3.98
C LEU A 245 11.93 8.34 3.76
N ALA A 246 10.88 9.10 3.41
CA ALA A 246 9.56 8.57 3.08
C ALA A 246 9.62 7.63 1.87
N ALA A 247 10.37 7.98 0.83
CA ALA A 247 10.59 7.11 -0.32
C ALA A 247 11.36 5.84 0.08
N ASP A 248 12.37 5.96 0.96
CA ASP A 248 13.19 4.83 1.41
C ASP A 248 12.37 3.85 2.26
N VAL A 249 11.60 4.34 3.25
CA VAL A 249 10.75 3.46 4.08
C VAL A 249 9.60 2.86 3.27
N MET A 250 9.08 3.57 2.27
CA MET A 250 8.05 3.02 1.40
C MET A 250 8.60 1.87 0.56
N ALA A 251 9.80 2.01 0.00
CA ALA A 251 10.49 0.93 -0.73
C ALA A 251 10.71 -0.31 0.16
N GLU A 252 11.22 -0.11 1.38
CA GLU A 252 11.43 -1.22 2.33
C GLU A 252 10.11 -1.87 2.73
N ALA A 253 9.05 -1.09 3.00
CA ALA A 253 7.74 -1.63 3.34
C ALA A 253 7.15 -2.49 2.21
N ILE A 254 7.36 -2.12 0.94
CA ILE A 254 6.95 -2.91 -0.23
C ILE A 254 7.71 -4.26 -0.27
N LEU A 255 9.02 -4.25 -0.05
CA LEU A 255 9.82 -5.47 -0.02
C LEU A 255 9.38 -6.41 1.10
N ARG A 256 9.15 -5.86 2.30
CA ARG A 256 8.64 -6.62 3.45
C ARG A 256 7.27 -7.22 3.17
N ALA A 257 6.37 -6.45 2.53
CA ALA A 257 5.02 -6.90 2.19
C ALA A 257 5.03 -8.21 1.37
N VAL A 258 5.90 -8.33 0.38
CA VAL A 258 5.99 -9.53 -0.46
C VAL A 258 6.83 -10.65 0.15
N ARG A 259 7.90 -10.31 0.89
CA ARG A 259 8.77 -11.29 1.56
C ARG A 259 8.05 -12.02 2.70
N LEU A 260 7.18 -11.31 3.43
CA LEU A 260 6.43 -11.85 4.56
C LEU A 260 5.06 -12.41 4.17
N ALA A 261 4.70 -12.37 2.89
CA ALA A 261 3.44 -12.91 2.41
C ALA A 261 3.41 -14.45 2.46
N GLU A 262 2.21 -15.00 2.67
CA GLU A 262 1.96 -16.44 2.65
C GLU A 262 1.16 -16.78 1.38
N GLY A 263 1.57 -17.83 0.67
CA GLY A 263 0.98 -18.22 -0.60
C GLY A 263 -0.52 -18.56 -0.48
N LEU A 264 -1.23 -18.39 -1.59
CA LEU A 264 -2.60 -18.88 -1.77
C LEU A 264 -2.58 -20.07 -2.74
N PRO A 265 -3.63 -20.92 -2.75
CA PRO A 265 -3.76 -21.96 -3.78
C PRO A 265 -3.57 -21.37 -5.19
N GLY A 266 -2.58 -21.88 -5.92
CA GLY A 266 -2.25 -21.43 -7.28
C GLY A 266 -1.48 -20.11 -7.40
N ILE A 267 -1.22 -19.41 -6.29
CA ILE A 267 -0.51 -18.12 -6.26
C ILE A 267 0.60 -18.18 -5.20
N PRO A 268 1.83 -18.53 -5.60
CA PRO A 268 2.93 -18.73 -4.65
C PRO A 268 3.42 -17.41 -4.07
N SER A 269 3.92 -17.47 -2.84
CA SER A 269 4.67 -16.39 -2.18
C SER A 269 6.17 -16.50 -2.44
N VAL A 270 6.93 -15.50 -1.98
CA VAL A 270 8.41 -15.52 -2.05
C VAL A 270 8.96 -16.74 -1.30
N SER A 271 8.41 -17.04 -0.12
CA SER A 271 8.84 -18.16 0.71
C SER A 271 8.56 -19.53 0.08
N ASP A 272 7.47 -19.67 -0.68
CA ASP A 272 7.14 -20.91 -1.41
C ASP A 272 8.17 -21.24 -2.51
N LEU A 273 8.88 -20.22 -3.03
CA LEU A 273 9.96 -20.40 -4.00
C LEU A 273 11.31 -20.71 -3.34
N GLY A 274 11.37 -20.79 -2.00
CA GLY A 274 12.60 -21.01 -1.24
C GLY A 274 13.58 -19.84 -1.30
N ARG A 275 13.05 -18.61 -1.43
CA ARG A 275 13.83 -17.36 -1.54
C ARG A 275 13.62 -16.45 -0.34
#